data_AF-A0A956I0A6-F1
#
_entry.id   AF-A0A956I0A6-F1
#
_cell.length_a   1.000
_cell.length_b   1.000
_cell.length_c   1.000
_cell.angle_alpha   90.00
_cell.angle_beta   90.00
_cell.angle_gamma   90.00
#
_symmetry.space_group_name_H-M   'P 1'
#
loop_
_entity.id
_entity.type
_entity.pdbx_description
1 polymer ?
#
loop_
_entity_poly.entity_id
_entity_poly.type
_entity_poly.pdbx_seq_one_letter_code
_entity_poly.pdbx_strand_id
1 'polypeptide(L)'
;EIQIGRDTVTLRRSENGWVFADEIASPFDQSTPRNAIHAFVRAVEGSRWDVLLRFAPAAEAANVDATALRERWSTPEKRAELARLAGALRMAWDSPIEQNGDEASMAYAGQLRVSLIREAGVWKIADPD
;
A
#
# COMPACT_ATOMS: atom_id res chain seq x y z
N GLU A 1 -17.54 -0.74 -19.27
CA GLU A 1 -16.29 -0.73 -18.51
C GLU A 1 -15.46 0.47 -18.93
N ILE A 2 -14.68 1.05 -18.03
CA ILE A 2 -13.74 2.13 -18.34
C ILE A 2 -12.38 1.79 -17.76
N GLN A 3 -11.34 2.16 -18.51
CA GLN A 3 -9.96 2.00 -18.09
C GLN A 3 -9.54 3.22 -17.24
N ILE A 4 -9.17 3.01 -15.99
CA ILE A 4 -8.51 4.03 -15.17
C ILE A 4 -7.08 3.55 -14.90
N GLY A 5 -6.12 4.05 -15.67
CA GLY A 5 -4.76 3.49 -15.65
C GLY A 5 -4.71 2.06 -16.23
N ARG A 6 -4.37 1.06 -15.41
CA ARG A 6 -4.41 -0.38 -15.78
C ARG A 6 -5.58 -1.13 -15.17
N ASP A 7 -6.40 -0.47 -14.37
CA ASP A 7 -7.52 -1.08 -13.67
C ASP A 7 -8.77 -0.97 -14.57
N THR A 8 -9.46 -2.09 -14.74
CA THR A 8 -10.76 -2.14 -15.43
C THR A 8 -11.85 -1.87 -14.42
N VAL A 9 -12.62 -0.79 -14.65
CA VAL A 9 -13.70 -0.42 -13.75
C VAL A 9 -15.05 -0.64 -14.42
N THR A 10 -15.92 -1.38 -13.74
CA THR A 10 -17.30 -1.58 -14.18
C THR A 10 -18.17 -0.43 -13.69
N LEU A 11 -18.93 0.18 -14.59
CA LEU A 11 -19.93 1.18 -14.25
C LEU A 11 -21.31 0.53 -14.23
N ARG A 12 -22.13 0.85 -13.22
CA ARG A 12 -23.56 0.60 -13.19
C ARG A 12 -24.32 1.91 -13.37
N ARG A 13 -25.50 1.84 -13.97
CA ARG A 13 -26.36 3.01 -14.14
C ARG A 13 -27.20 3.22 -12.87
N SER A 14 -27.15 4.43 -12.31
CA SER A 14 -27.98 4.91 -11.20
C SER A 14 -28.95 5.99 -11.70
N GLU A 15 -29.94 6.35 -10.88
CA GLU A 15 -30.93 7.40 -11.16
C GLU A 15 -30.27 8.77 -11.41
N ASN A 16 -29.11 9.03 -10.78
CA ASN A 16 -28.37 10.29 -10.90
C ASN A 16 -27.15 10.21 -11.85
N GLY A 17 -27.08 9.17 -12.69
CA GLY A 17 -25.99 8.98 -13.66
C GLY A 17 -25.22 7.69 -13.47
N TRP A 18 -24.04 7.59 -14.07
CA TRP A 18 -23.19 6.40 -13.95
C TRP A 18 -22.48 6.40 -12.60
N VAL A 19 -22.62 5.30 -11.85
CA VAL A 19 -21.89 5.04 -10.61
C VAL A 19 -21.04 3.80 -10.78
N PHE A 20 -19.98 3.66 -10.01
CA PHE A 20 -19.14 2.46 -10.07
C PHE A 20 -19.93 1.25 -9.55
N ALA A 21 -19.81 0.12 -10.25
CA ALA A 21 -20.55 -1.10 -9.98
C ALA A 21 -19.96 -1.87 -8.80
N ASP A 22 -18.63 -1.89 -8.71
CA ASP A 22 -17.90 -2.27 -7.52
C ASP A 22 -17.72 -1.04 -6.63
N GLU A 23 -17.79 -1.23 -5.32
CA GLU A 23 -17.25 -0.28 -4.36
C GLU A 23 -15.80 -0.07 -4.78
N ILE A 24 -15.49 1.10 -5.39
CA ILE A 24 -14.15 1.33 -5.94
C ILE A 24 -13.21 1.03 -4.80
N ALA A 25 -12.40 -0.03 -4.95
CA ALA A 25 -11.32 -0.29 -4.02
C ALA A 25 -10.58 1.04 -3.93
N SER A 26 -10.63 1.66 -2.75
CA SER A 26 -9.95 2.93 -2.50
C SER A 26 -8.58 2.86 -3.17
N PRO A 27 -8.08 3.90 -3.86
CA PRO A 27 -6.77 3.84 -4.52
C PRO A 27 -5.64 3.46 -3.54
N PHE A 28 -5.94 3.54 -2.23
CA PHE A 28 -5.12 3.07 -1.14
C PHE A 28 -5.81 1.98 -0.28
N ASP A 29 -6.43 0.99 -0.92
CA ASP A 29 -7.10 -0.11 -0.23
C ASP A 29 -6.11 -0.98 0.56
N GLN A 30 -6.49 -1.32 1.78
CA GLN A 30 -5.72 -2.12 2.73
C GLN A 30 -6.51 -3.36 3.21
N SER A 31 -7.59 -3.74 2.52
CA SER A 31 -8.48 -4.85 2.88
C SER A 31 -7.79 -6.23 2.81
N THR A 32 -6.84 -6.39 1.88
CA THR A 32 -6.03 -7.60 1.69
C THR A 32 -4.54 -7.26 1.72
N PRO A 33 -3.64 -8.23 2.03
CA PRO A 33 -2.20 -7.97 2.01
C PRO A 33 -1.70 -7.43 0.67
N ARG A 34 -2.23 -7.99 -0.43
CA ARG A 34 -1.88 -7.59 -1.79
C ARG A 34 -2.32 -6.18 -2.12
N ASN A 35 -3.56 -5.83 -1.77
CA ASN A 35 -4.06 -4.48 -1.98
C ASN A 35 -3.22 -3.48 -1.18
N ALA A 36 -2.83 -3.81 0.06
CA ALA A 36 -1.97 -2.95 0.86
C ALA A 36 -0.58 -2.75 0.23
N ILE A 37 0.07 -3.79 -0.29
CA ILE A 37 1.36 -3.66 -1.01
C ILE A 37 1.19 -2.79 -2.25
N HIS A 38 0.15 -3.02 -3.05
CA HIS A 38 -0.12 -2.24 -4.27
C HIS A 38 -0.34 -0.76 -3.94
N ALA A 39 -1.16 -0.50 -2.92
CA ALA A 39 -1.48 0.82 -2.44
C ALA A 39 -0.26 1.56 -1.88
N PHE A 40 0.61 0.86 -1.13
CA PHE A 40 1.87 1.42 -0.64
C PHE A 40 2.79 1.83 -1.79
N VAL A 41 3.00 0.96 -2.78
CA VAL A 41 3.81 1.27 -3.97
C VAL A 41 3.26 2.51 -4.68
N ARG A 42 1.95 2.59 -4.90
CA ARG A 42 1.30 3.79 -5.48
C ARG A 42 1.53 5.05 -4.64
N ALA A 43 1.47 4.93 -3.31
CA ALA A 43 1.70 6.05 -2.41
C ALA A 43 3.15 6.55 -2.43
N VAL A 44 4.13 5.65 -2.53
CA VAL A 44 5.55 6.00 -2.70
C VAL A 44 5.76 6.70 -4.05
N GLU A 45 5.30 6.08 -5.14
CA GLU A 45 5.44 6.63 -6.51
C GLU A 45 4.79 8.02 -6.62
N GLY A 46 3.63 8.21 -5.97
CA GLY A 46 2.90 9.48 -5.93
C GLY A 46 3.38 10.49 -4.89
N SER A 47 4.44 10.19 -4.12
CA SER A 47 4.91 11.03 -3.00
C SER A 47 3.80 11.41 -2.00
N ARG A 48 2.87 10.47 -1.74
CA ARG A 48 1.69 10.66 -0.88
C ARG A 48 2.01 10.33 0.57
N TRP A 49 2.77 11.22 1.21
CA TRP A 49 3.21 11.08 2.61
C TRP A 49 2.04 10.94 3.59
N ASP A 50 0.94 11.65 3.32
CA ASP A 50 -0.31 11.60 4.09
C ASP A 50 -0.95 10.20 4.08
N VAL A 51 -0.67 9.43 3.03
CA VAL A 51 -1.22 8.07 2.86
C VAL A 51 -0.23 7.03 3.37
N LEU A 52 1.07 7.21 3.20
CA LEU A 52 2.09 6.25 3.66
C LEU A 52 1.98 5.97 5.17
N LEU A 53 1.62 6.98 5.97
CA LEU A 53 1.33 6.82 7.41
C LEU A 53 0.25 5.78 7.73
N ARG A 54 -0.70 5.57 6.82
CA ARG A 54 -1.78 4.59 7.02
C ARG A 54 -1.28 3.17 6.92
N PHE A 55 -0.11 2.95 6.32
CA PHE A 55 0.53 1.65 6.19
C PHE A 55 1.46 1.35 7.35
N ALA A 56 1.84 2.33 8.16
CA ALA A 56 2.64 2.08 9.36
C ALA A 56 1.79 1.37 10.44
N PRO A 57 2.34 0.37 11.15
CA PRO A 57 1.78 -0.17 12.39
C PRO A 57 1.45 0.92 13.41
N ALA A 58 0.39 0.73 14.18
CA ALA A 58 -0.04 1.71 15.19
C ALA A 58 1.07 2.03 16.20
N ALA A 59 1.90 1.04 16.58
CA ALA A 59 3.03 1.24 17.49
C ALA A 59 4.10 2.20 16.94
N GLU A 60 4.34 2.16 15.63
CA GLU A 60 5.26 3.07 14.93
C GLU A 60 4.63 4.44 14.69
N ALA A 61 3.34 4.46 14.35
CA ALA A 61 2.60 5.69 14.10
C ALA A 61 2.34 6.52 15.38
N ALA A 62 2.20 5.86 16.54
CA ALA A 62 1.84 6.52 17.81
C ALA A 62 2.85 7.59 18.27
N ASN A 63 4.10 7.48 17.85
CA ASN A 63 5.17 8.40 18.25
C ASN A 63 5.55 9.40 17.15
N VAL A 64 4.74 9.49 16.09
CA VAL A 64 5.11 10.22 14.89
C VAL A 64 4.01 11.19 14.46
N ASP A 65 4.29 12.48 14.61
CA ASP A 65 3.52 13.54 13.95
C ASP A 65 3.68 13.42 12.43
N ALA A 66 2.56 13.47 11.70
CA ALA A 66 2.54 13.41 10.25
C ALA A 66 3.46 14.47 9.59
N THR A 67 3.60 15.63 10.23
CA THR A 67 4.51 16.69 9.78
C THR A 67 5.98 16.27 9.93
N ALA A 68 6.34 15.74 11.11
CA ALA A 68 7.70 15.28 11.41
C ALA A 68 8.11 14.07 10.55
N LEU A 69 7.17 13.15 10.27
CA LEU A 69 7.45 12.03 9.37
C LEU A 69 7.69 12.49 7.94
N ARG A 70 6.87 13.43 7.46
CA ARG A 70 7.05 14.02 6.15
C ARG A 70 8.45 14.60 6.04
N GLU A 71 8.90 15.35 7.02
CA GLU A 71 10.26 15.91 7.04
C GLU A 71 11.32 14.81 7.03
N ARG A 72 11.16 13.77 7.88
CA ARG A 72 12.08 12.64 7.98
C ARG A 72 12.18 11.83 6.68
N TRP A 73 11.07 11.61 5.97
CA TRP A 73 11.01 10.84 4.73
C TRP A 73 11.24 11.70 3.48
N SER A 74 11.20 13.02 3.62
CA SER A 74 11.54 13.97 2.56
C SER A 74 13.05 14.20 2.42
N THR A 75 13.90 13.47 3.14
CA THR A 75 15.34 13.49 2.82
C THR A 75 15.59 12.77 1.49
N PRO A 76 16.53 13.25 0.65
CA PRO A 76 16.87 12.57 -0.61
C PRO A 76 17.20 11.09 -0.42
N GLU A 77 17.87 10.74 0.67
CA GLU A 77 18.31 9.40 1.01
C GLU A 77 17.09 8.50 1.28
N LYS A 78 16.16 8.95 2.14
CA LYS A 78 14.96 8.17 2.46
C LYS A 78 14.02 8.02 1.28
N ARG A 79 13.88 9.06 0.45
CA ARG A 79 13.13 8.94 -0.82
C ARG A 79 13.75 7.91 -1.75
N ALA A 80 15.07 7.90 -1.89
CA ALA A 80 15.75 6.92 -2.74
C ALA A 80 15.60 5.49 -2.21
N GLU A 81 15.66 5.31 -0.90
CA GLU A 81 15.43 4.03 -0.22
C GLU A 81 13.99 3.53 -0.46
N LEU A 82 12.99 4.36 -0.20
CA LEU A 82 11.58 4.03 -0.44
C LEU A 82 11.30 3.73 -1.93
N ALA A 83 11.88 4.50 -2.85
CA ALA A 83 11.73 4.27 -4.28
C ALA A 83 12.34 2.93 -4.73
N ARG A 84 13.49 2.54 -4.15
CA ARG A 84 14.09 1.22 -4.41
C ARG A 84 13.21 0.09 -3.88
N LEU A 85 12.70 0.22 -2.66
CA LEU A 85 11.77 -0.75 -2.08
C LEU A 85 10.51 -0.88 -2.93
N ALA A 86 9.88 0.24 -3.29
CA ALA A 86 8.69 0.24 -4.14
C ALA A 86 8.96 -0.41 -5.51
N GLY A 87 10.13 -0.14 -6.11
CA GLY A 87 10.56 -0.79 -7.34
C GLY A 87 10.74 -2.30 -7.20
N ALA A 88 11.32 -2.77 -6.09
CA ALA A 88 11.52 -4.19 -5.84
C ALA A 88 10.18 -4.91 -5.56
N LEU A 89 9.31 -4.33 -4.73
CA LEU A 89 7.95 -4.84 -4.49
C LEU A 89 7.14 -4.91 -5.78
N ARG A 90 7.29 -3.92 -6.65
CA ARG A 90 6.65 -3.88 -7.97
C ARG A 90 7.10 -5.03 -8.87
N MET A 91 8.38 -5.39 -8.84
CA MET A 91 8.90 -6.54 -9.59
C MET A 91 8.40 -7.87 -9.03
N ALA A 92 8.00 -7.90 -7.76
CA ALA A 92 7.55 -9.08 -7.05
C ALA A 92 6.03 -9.15 -6.85
N TRP A 93 5.23 -8.42 -7.63
CA TRP A 93 3.78 -8.34 -7.40
C TRP A 93 3.03 -9.66 -7.49
N ASP A 94 3.48 -10.53 -8.39
CA ASP A 94 2.89 -11.86 -8.57
C ASP A 94 3.48 -12.90 -7.62
N SER A 95 4.40 -12.51 -6.74
CA SER A 95 4.92 -13.38 -5.70
C SER A 95 3.80 -13.89 -4.80
N PRO A 96 3.86 -15.17 -4.38
CA PRO A 96 2.90 -15.70 -3.43
C PRO A 96 3.03 -14.95 -2.09
N ILE A 97 1.88 -14.69 -1.48
CA ILE A 97 1.79 -14.14 -0.14
C ILE A 97 1.39 -15.27 0.80
N GLU A 98 2.24 -15.53 1.77
CA GLU A 98 1.97 -16.46 2.86
C GLU A 98 1.21 -15.70 3.95
N GLN A 99 -0.04 -16.06 4.22
CA GLN A 99 -0.86 -15.43 5.24
C GLN A 99 -1.17 -16.43 6.36
N ASN A 100 -0.95 -16.04 7.61
CA ASN A 100 -1.30 -16.80 8.80
C ASN A 100 -2.04 -15.91 9.79
N GLY A 101 -3.36 -16.05 9.85
CA GLY A 101 -4.21 -15.20 10.70
C GLY A 101 -4.09 -13.72 10.34
N ASP A 102 -3.60 -12.94 11.29
CA ASP A 102 -3.39 -11.49 11.20
C ASP A 102 -1.98 -11.09 10.75
N GLU A 103 -1.17 -12.05 10.31
CA GLU A 103 0.17 -11.83 9.76
C GLU A 103 0.25 -12.30 8.30
N ALA A 104 1.05 -11.61 7.48
CA ALA A 104 1.35 -12.04 6.13
C ALA A 104 2.78 -11.68 5.73
N SER A 105 3.37 -12.44 4.81
CA SER A 105 4.68 -12.13 4.27
C SER A 105 4.79 -12.44 2.78
N MET A 106 5.64 -11.69 2.08
CA MET A 106 5.89 -11.85 0.65
C MET A 106 7.37 -11.65 0.32
N ALA A 107 7.96 -12.56 -0.44
CA ALA A 107 9.33 -12.40 -0.93
C ALA A 107 9.38 -11.37 -2.07
N TYR A 108 10.33 -10.43 -2.01
CA TYR A 108 10.46 -9.39 -3.04
C TYR A 108 11.86 -9.20 -3.66
N ALA A 109 12.92 -9.72 -3.05
CA ALA A 109 14.26 -9.72 -3.66
C ALA A 109 15.16 -10.77 -3.01
N GLY A 110 15.39 -11.89 -3.70
CA GLY A 110 16.27 -12.95 -3.18
C GLY A 110 15.74 -13.55 -1.88
N GLN A 111 16.37 -13.20 -0.75
CA GLN A 111 15.96 -13.63 0.60
C GLN A 111 15.12 -12.57 1.34
N LEU A 112 14.99 -11.35 0.80
CA LEU A 112 14.25 -10.26 1.44
C LEU A 112 12.74 -10.50 1.36
N ARG A 113 12.05 -10.17 2.44
CA ARG A 113 10.60 -10.32 2.58
C ARG A 113 10.00 -9.05 3.14
N VAL A 114 8.81 -8.70 2.64
CA VAL A 114 7.97 -7.68 3.25
C VAL A 114 7.01 -8.39 4.19
N SER A 115 6.92 -7.88 5.42
CA SER A 115 6.01 -8.38 6.45
C SER A 115 4.81 -7.45 6.54
N LEU A 116 3.63 -8.03 6.80
CA LEU A 116 2.39 -7.29 6.99
C LEU A 116 1.67 -7.80 8.22
N ILE A 117 1.07 -6.86 8.94
CA ILE A 117 0.22 -7.16 10.09
C ILE A 117 -1.16 -6.55 9.88
N ARG A 118 -2.20 -7.25 10.29
CA ARG A 118 -3.58 -6.77 10.23
C ARG A 118 -3.93 -6.10 11.55
N GLU A 119 -4.22 -4.81 11.47
CA GLU A 119 -4.64 -3.99 12.62
C GLU A 119 -5.99 -3.34 12.30
N ALA A 120 -6.96 -3.47 13.21
CA ALA A 120 -8.30 -2.89 13.06
C ALA A 120 -8.96 -3.17 11.68
N GLY A 121 -8.74 -4.37 11.14
CA GLY A 121 -9.31 -4.80 9.86
C GLY A 121 -8.56 -4.35 8.61
N VAL A 122 -7.44 -3.64 8.73
CA VAL A 122 -6.61 -3.19 7.61
C VAL A 122 -5.17 -3.72 7.72
N TRP A 123 -4.57 -4.05 6.58
CA TRP A 123 -3.19 -4.51 6.51
C TRP A 123 -2.20 -3.33 6.53
N LYS A 124 -1.22 -3.44 7.41
CA LYS A 124 -0.08 -2.54 7.59
C LYS A 124 1.18 -3.23 7.06
N ILE A 125 2.18 -2.44 6.67
CA ILE A 125 3.51 -2.94 6.30
C ILE A 125 4.37 -2.84 7.54
N ALA A 126 4.70 -3.98 8.12
CA ALA A 126 5.71 -4.09 9.16
C ALA A 126 7.09 -4.06 8.48
N ASP A 127 8.07 -3.47 9.18
CA ASP A 127 9.43 -3.20 8.69
C ASP A 127 9.94 -4.33 7.76
N PRO A 128 10.30 -4.02 6.50
CA PRO A 128 10.93 -5.01 5.63
C PRO A 128 12.37 -5.28 6.12
N ASP A 129 12.67 -6.53 6.48
CA ASP A 129 14.02 -7.00 6.82
C ASP A 129 15.02 -6.82 5.65
#